data_AF-A0A3M1G898-F1
#
_entry.id   AF-A0A3M1G898-F1
#
_cell.length_a   1.000
_cell.length_b   1.000
_cell.length_c   1.000
_cell.angle_alpha   90.00
_cell.angle_beta   90.00
_cell.angle_gamma   90.00
#
_symmetry.space_group_name_H-M   'P 1'
#
loop_
_entity.id
_entity.type
_entity.pdbx_description
1 polymer ?
#
loop_
_entity_poly.entity_id
_entity_poly.type
_entity_poly.pdbx_seq_one_letter_code
_entity_poly.pdbx_strand_id
1 'polypeptide(L)'
;MKKLSILWIVLVFFFVFSFEGPVLGATFTVNSTADTIDSSPGDNSCADRFGACSLRAAIMETNALGGAHTIVLQDNATYVLSLDNTLGDEDTAYEDDLDIGDNITIVGNNAVVRRNGACVTDSLTELGEFRLFHVLAGGSLYVSDLTITGGCDDVDSPSDWGMGGGIYVQGSLYLQNVILDNNSVTDFGGAIEVDTGGSVTIENSTIKNNYADYGAGVDVTEGTLEIINSTFDSNHATGDGGGLLNDGGTVTIKNTTISNNVASGRGGGIDIDNTSLLSNSLILINSTVVGNIASSKGGGIDLFDGSLEVVFSTIYRNDPEGVYISTGETMTIKNSIVAYNGTAWTYQ
;
A
#
# COMPACT_ATOMS: atom_id res chain seq x y z
N MET A 1 38.04 -20.93 70.79
CA MET A 1 38.10 -21.19 69.33
C MET A 1 36.83 -21.92 68.91
N LYS A 2 35.82 -21.19 68.41
CA LYS A 2 34.64 -21.76 67.74
C LYS A 2 34.53 -21.02 66.39
N LYS A 3 34.73 -21.74 65.28
CA LYS A 3 34.58 -21.21 63.93
C LYS A 3 33.08 -21.09 63.63
N LEU A 4 32.62 -19.89 63.29
CA LEU A 4 31.29 -19.66 62.71
C LEU A 4 31.41 -19.91 61.20
N SER A 5 30.76 -20.95 60.68
CA SER A 5 30.66 -21.18 59.23
C SER A 5 29.45 -20.43 58.69
N ILE A 6 29.69 -19.48 57.77
CA ILE A 6 28.63 -18.82 57.00
C ILE A 6 28.33 -19.71 55.80
N LEU A 7 27.10 -20.23 55.74
CA LEU A 7 26.57 -21.00 54.62
C LEU A 7 25.98 -20.01 53.61
N TRP A 8 26.60 -19.86 52.44
CA TRP A 8 26.04 -19.07 51.34
C TRP A 8 24.98 -19.90 50.62
N ILE A 9 23.72 -19.47 50.70
CA ILE A 9 22.64 -20.01 49.86
C ILE A 9 22.72 -19.26 48.53
N VAL A 10 23.19 -19.94 47.48
CA VAL A 10 23.09 -19.46 46.10
C VAL A 10 21.66 -19.77 45.64
N LEU A 11 20.83 -18.73 45.50
CA LEU A 11 19.54 -18.85 44.84
C LEU A 11 19.81 -18.96 43.32
N VAL A 12 19.66 -20.15 42.77
CA VAL A 12 19.67 -20.37 41.32
C VAL A 12 18.26 -20.03 40.82
N PHE A 13 18.10 -18.88 40.18
CA PHE A 13 16.91 -18.59 39.39
C PHE A 13 16.90 -19.52 38.17
N PHE A 14 16.02 -20.51 38.16
CA PHE A 14 15.65 -21.20 36.93
C PHE A 14 14.81 -20.23 36.09
N PHE A 15 15.44 -19.56 35.13
CA PHE A 15 14.71 -19.05 33.98
C PHE A 15 14.17 -20.27 33.23
N VAL A 16 12.87 -20.52 33.38
CA VAL A 16 12.16 -21.38 32.44
C VAL A 16 12.06 -20.55 31.17
N PHE A 17 13.00 -20.76 30.24
CA PHE A 17 12.77 -20.37 28.86
C PHE A 17 11.66 -21.30 28.36
N SER A 18 10.43 -20.78 28.34
CA SER A 18 9.39 -21.31 27.46
C SER A 18 9.90 -21.09 26.05
N PHE A 19 10.45 -22.15 25.45
CA PHE A 19 10.50 -22.23 24.01
C PHE A 19 9.04 -22.35 23.55
N GLU A 20 8.43 -21.21 23.23
CA GLU A 20 7.28 -21.23 22.34
C GLU A 20 7.80 -21.89 21.05
N GLY A 21 7.33 -23.11 20.80
CA GLY A 21 7.40 -23.64 19.44
C GLY A 21 6.66 -22.68 18.50
N PRO A 22 6.75 -22.86 17.18
CA PRO A 22 5.89 -22.10 16.28
C PRO A 22 4.43 -22.29 16.74
N VAL A 23 3.86 -21.26 17.35
CA VAL A 23 2.45 -21.22 17.69
C VAL A 23 1.76 -21.25 16.33
N LEU A 24 1.05 -22.34 16.05
CA LEU A 24 0.20 -22.39 14.87
C LEU A 24 -0.77 -21.22 14.98
N GLY A 25 -0.68 -20.28 14.05
CA GLY A 25 -1.56 -19.13 13.98
C GLY A 25 -3.03 -19.55 14.03
N ALA A 26 -3.81 -18.88 14.87
CA ALA A 26 -5.27 -19.02 14.85
C ALA A 26 -5.84 -18.66 13.47
N THR A 27 -6.94 -19.32 13.10
CA THR A 27 -7.72 -19.00 11.88
C THR A 27 -9.10 -18.49 12.27
N PHE A 28 -9.43 -17.28 11.86
CA PHE A 28 -10.73 -16.63 12.08
C PHE A 28 -11.53 -16.67 10.78
N THR A 29 -12.68 -17.36 10.80
CA THR A 29 -13.59 -17.38 9.65
C THR A 29 -14.66 -16.32 9.84
N VAL A 30 -14.63 -15.31 8.96
CA VAL A 30 -15.62 -14.23 8.96
C VAL A 30 -16.97 -14.80 8.54
N ASN A 31 -18.01 -14.51 9.32
CA ASN A 31 -19.36 -15.03 9.08
C ASN A 31 -20.42 -13.93 8.87
N SER A 32 -20.01 -12.67 8.95
CA SER A 32 -20.86 -11.50 8.78
C SER A 32 -20.17 -10.45 7.92
N THR A 33 -20.93 -9.82 7.02
CA THR A 33 -20.47 -8.68 6.22
C THR A 33 -20.73 -7.33 6.88
N ALA A 34 -21.33 -7.34 8.07
CA ALA A 34 -21.54 -6.11 8.84
C ALA A 34 -20.20 -5.54 9.30
N ASP A 35 -20.11 -4.22 9.39
CA ASP A 35 -18.96 -3.55 9.99
C ASP A 35 -19.21 -3.36 11.49
N THR A 36 -18.71 -4.31 12.28
CA THR A 36 -18.90 -4.36 13.74
C THR A 36 -17.59 -4.65 14.43
N ILE A 37 -17.41 -4.07 15.61
CA ILE A 37 -16.25 -4.32 16.47
C ILE A 37 -16.30 -5.68 17.17
N ASP A 38 -15.14 -6.19 17.54
CA ASP A 38 -15.03 -7.29 18.49
C ASP A 38 -15.45 -6.83 19.90
N SER A 39 -16.23 -7.65 20.59
CA SER A 39 -16.66 -7.37 21.95
C SER A 39 -15.58 -7.64 23.01
N SER A 40 -14.57 -8.46 22.72
CA SER A 40 -13.49 -8.81 23.65
C SER A 40 -12.19 -9.19 22.92
N PRO A 41 -11.48 -8.22 22.29
CA PRO A 41 -10.22 -8.51 21.60
C PRO A 41 -9.20 -9.26 22.46
N GLY A 42 -8.59 -10.30 21.88
CA GLY A 42 -7.57 -11.16 22.47
C GLY A 42 -8.14 -12.38 23.22
N ASP A 43 -9.44 -12.66 23.10
CA ASP A 43 -10.10 -13.80 23.77
C ASP A 43 -10.14 -15.09 22.92
N ASN A 44 -9.49 -15.06 21.76
CA ASN A 44 -9.42 -16.07 20.72
C ASN A 44 -10.76 -16.26 19.97
N SER A 45 -11.62 -15.23 19.93
CA SER A 45 -12.91 -15.22 19.24
C SER A 45 -13.27 -13.82 18.71
N CYS A 46 -13.30 -13.66 17.39
CA CYS A 46 -13.66 -12.42 16.68
C CYS A 46 -15.15 -11.99 16.78
N ALA A 47 -15.81 -12.19 17.91
CA ALA A 47 -17.26 -12.10 18.05
C ALA A 47 -17.73 -10.73 18.53
N ASP A 48 -18.64 -10.12 17.78
CA ASP A 48 -19.40 -8.95 18.22
C ASP A 48 -20.38 -9.32 19.37
N ARG A 49 -21.10 -8.32 19.90
CA ARG A 49 -22.08 -8.52 20.99
C ARG A 49 -23.23 -9.47 20.67
N PHE A 50 -23.42 -9.84 19.40
CA PHE A 50 -24.43 -10.77 18.90
C PHE A 50 -23.83 -12.12 18.47
N GLY A 51 -22.53 -12.32 18.60
CA GLY A 51 -21.81 -13.52 18.21
C GLY A 51 -21.42 -13.58 16.73
N ALA A 52 -21.56 -12.49 15.99
CA ALA A 52 -21.16 -12.39 14.59
C ALA A 52 -19.68 -11.98 14.50
N CYS A 53 -18.95 -12.58 13.57
CA CYS A 53 -17.56 -12.23 13.27
C CYS A 53 -17.51 -11.50 11.93
N SER A 54 -17.25 -10.19 12.00
CA SER A 54 -16.99 -9.30 10.87
C SER A 54 -15.50 -9.32 10.50
N LEU A 55 -15.15 -8.66 9.38
CA LEU A 55 -13.74 -8.40 9.04
C LEU A 55 -13.06 -7.56 10.11
N ARG A 56 -13.68 -6.44 10.53
CA ARG A 56 -13.13 -5.55 11.56
C ARG A 56 -12.90 -6.29 12.87
N ALA A 57 -13.89 -7.02 13.37
CA ALA A 57 -13.75 -7.80 14.59
C ALA A 57 -12.63 -8.85 14.47
N ALA A 58 -12.49 -9.51 13.32
CA ALA A 58 -11.39 -10.45 13.10
C ALA A 58 -10.01 -9.78 13.13
N ILE A 59 -9.88 -8.57 12.58
CA ILE A 59 -8.61 -7.82 12.63
C ILE A 59 -8.30 -7.37 14.06
N MET A 60 -9.27 -6.79 14.77
CA MET A 60 -9.13 -6.40 16.17
C MET A 60 -8.68 -7.57 17.03
N GLU A 61 -9.27 -8.75 16.84
CA GLU A 61 -8.91 -9.97 17.54
C GLU A 61 -7.46 -10.38 17.26
N THR A 62 -7.06 -10.41 15.98
CA THR A 62 -5.69 -10.80 15.60
C THR A 62 -4.63 -9.82 16.09
N ASN A 63 -4.91 -8.51 16.05
CA ASN A 63 -3.99 -7.50 16.58
C ASN A 63 -3.78 -7.66 18.10
N ALA A 64 -4.83 -8.06 18.83
CA ALA A 64 -4.76 -8.22 20.28
C ALA A 64 -4.07 -9.53 20.73
N LEU A 65 -4.07 -10.57 19.89
CA LEU A 65 -3.51 -11.88 20.23
C LEU A 65 -1.98 -11.94 20.18
N GLY A 66 -1.34 -11.22 19.27
CA GLY A 66 0.10 -11.36 19.07
C GLY A 66 0.45 -12.55 18.16
N GLY A 67 1.18 -12.29 17.08
CA GLY A 67 1.75 -13.31 16.20
C GLY A 67 1.01 -13.49 14.88
N ALA A 68 1.45 -14.49 14.12
CA ALA A 68 0.94 -14.72 12.77
C ALA A 68 -0.44 -15.38 12.79
N HIS A 69 -1.45 -14.73 12.23
CA HIS A 69 -2.84 -15.23 12.19
C HIS A 69 -3.44 -15.19 10.78
N THR A 70 -4.52 -15.96 10.57
CA THR A 70 -5.22 -16.00 9.28
C THR A 70 -6.69 -15.62 9.43
N ILE A 71 -7.16 -14.73 8.58
CA ILE A 71 -8.57 -14.35 8.44
C ILE A 71 -9.07 -14.90 7.10
N VAL A 72 -10.20 -15.60 7.10
CA VAL A 72 -10.81 -16.17 5.90
C VAL A 72 -12.16 -15.50 5.65
N LEU A 73 -12.29 -14.85 4.51
CA LEU A 73 -13.50 -14.16 4.09
C LEU A 73 -14.50 -15.12 3.43
N GLN A 74 -15.78 -14.70 3.42
CA GLN A 74 -16.84 -15.42 2.73
C GLN A 74 -16.70 -15.24 1.21
N ASP A 75 -16.91 -16.33 0.47
CA ASP A 75 -16.80 -16.33 -0.99
C ASP A 75 -17.67 -15.26 -1.66
N ASN A 76 -17.04 -14.40 -2.46
CA ASN A 76 -17.69 -13.35 -3.25
C ASN A 76 -18.56 -12.38 -2.41
N ALA A 77 -18.30 -12.26 -1.11
CA ALA A 77 -19.03 -11.34 -0.24
C ALA A 77 -18.57 -9.88 -0.46
N THR A 78 -19.39 -8.93 -0.03
CA THR A 78 -19.02 -7.51 0.00
C THR A 78 -19.08 -7.00 1.43
N TYR A 79 -17.92 -6.60 1.95
CA TYR A 79 -17.72 -5.98 3.25
C TYR A 79 -17.73 -4.47 3.05
N VAL A 80 -18.69 -3.82 3.70
CA VAL A 80 -18.90 -2.37 3.56
C VAL A 80 -18.50 -1.73 4.88
N LEU A 81 -17.33 -1.10 4.91
CA LEU A 81 -16.83 -0.38 6.07
C LEU A 81 -17.60 0.93 6.22
N SER A 82 -18.04 1.23 7.44
CA SER A 82 -18.96 2.34 7.72
C SER A 82 -18.81 2.94 9.12
N LEU A 83 -18.01 2.31 10.00
CA LEU A 83 -17.69 2.90 11.28
C LEU A 83 -16.68 3.99 11.07
N ASP A 84 -17.13 5.23 11.22
CA ASP A 84 -16.32 6.45 11.31
C ASP A 84 -17.22 7.45 12.02
N ASN A 85 -17.09 7.52 13.35
CA ASN A 85 -18.00 8.31 14.18
C ASN A 85 -17.26 9.34 15.04
N THR A 86 -15.93 9.33 15.02
CA THR A 86 -15.11 10.32 15.69
C THR A 86 -14.20 11.01 14.69
N LEU A 87 -13.61 12.14 15.11
CA LEU A 87 -12.70 12.87 14.23
C LEU A 87 -11.28 12.39 14.50
N GLY A 88 -10.54 12.20 13.40
CA GLY A 88 -9.13 11.85 13.40
C GLY A 88 -8.89 10.34 13.42
N ASP A 89 -7.68 9.99 12.99
CA ASP A 89 -7.24 8.60 12.81
C ASP A 89 -6.82 7.94 14.14
N GLU A 90 -7.13 6.65 14.28
CA GLU A 90 -6.85 5.86 15.48
C GLU A 90 -6.18 4.53 15.12
N ASP A 91 -5.07 4.18 15.78
CA ASP A 91 -4.26 3.02 15.37
C ASP A 91 -4.75 1.65 15.95
N THR A 92 -6.06 1.38 16.04
CA THR A 92 -6.61 0.16 16.69
C THR A 92 -7.68 -0.61 15.91
N ALA A 93 -8.03 -0.19 14.70
CA ALA A 93 -9.08 -0.74 13.82
C ALA A 93 -10.49 -0.74 14.44
N TYR A 94 -10.70 -0.01 15.52
CA TYR A 94 -11.97 0.14 16.23
C TYR A 94 -12.99 0.97 15.43
N GLU A 95 -12.54 2.02 14.75
CA GLU A 95 -13.29 2.79 13.77
C GLU A 95 -12.41 3.08 12.54
N ASP A 96 -12.94 3.88 11.61
CA ASP A 96 -12.33 4.28 10.34
C ASP A 96 -11.80 3.11 9.51
N ASP A 97 -10.52 3.13 9.21
CA ASP A 97 -9.88 2.11 8.41
C ASP A 97 -9.57 0.85 9.24
N LEU A 98 -8.78 -0.05 8.68
CA LEU A 98 -8.46 -1.32 9.31
C LEU A 98 -6.96 -1.37 9.59
N ASP A 99 -6.59 -0.95 10.80
CA ASP A 99 -5.22 -1.00 11.27
C ASP A 99 -4.68 -2.43 11.39
N ILE A 100 -3.49 -2.62 10.86
CA ILE A 100 -2.74 -3.86 10.94
C ILE A 100 -1.53 -3.62 11.83
N GLY A 101 -1.68 -3.97 13.11
CA GLY A 101 -0.61 -3.89 14.11
C GLY A 101 0.24 -5.16 14.22
N ASP A 102 -0.19 -6.26 13.61
CA ASP A 102 0.45 -7.59 13.72
C ASP A 102 0.61 -8.28 12.35
N ASN A 103 1.04 -9.54 12.35
CA ASN A 103 1.19 -10.37 11.17
C ASN A 103 -0.15 -11.06 10.81
N ILE A 104 -0.85 -10.49 9.84
CA ILE A 104 -2.18 -10.93 9.41
C ILE A 104 -2.11 -11.45 7.97
N THR A 105 -2.66 -12.64 7.75
CA THR A 105 -2.96 -13.19 6.41
C THR A 105 -4.46 -13.12 6.15
N ILE A 106 -4.89 -12.41 5.11
CA ILE A 106 -6.28 -12.37 4.64
C ILE A 106 -6.42 -13.23 3.38
N VAL A 107 -7.26 -14.26 3.49
CA VAL A 107 -7.75 -15.05 2.35
C VAL A 107 -9.07 -14.45 1.89
N GLY A 108 -9.02 -13.70 0.78
CA GLY A 108 -10.10 -12.85 0.32
C GLY A 108 -11.25 -13.58 -0.36
N ASN A 109 -11.02 -14.76 -0.95
CA ASN A 109 -12.06 -15.58 -1.59
C ASN A 109 -12.93 -14.79 -2.62
N ASN A 110 -12.30 -13.92 -3.41
CA ASN A 110 -12.92 -12.99 -4.36
C ASN A 110 -13.93 -12.02 -3.71
N ALA A 111 -13.79 -11.76 -2.41
CA ALA A 111 -14.60 -10.76 -1.74
C ALA A 111 -14.21 -9.34 -2.17
N VAL A 112 -15.08 -8.40 -1.82
CA VAL A 112 -14.88 -6.96 -2.01
C VAL A 112 -14.89 -6.29 -0.63
N VAL A 113 -13.85 -5.51 -0.32
CA VAL A 113 -13.83 -4.55 0.79
C VAL A 113 -13.99 -3.17 0.21
N ARG A 114 -14.97 -2.42 0.71
CA ARG A 114 -15.23 -1.06 0.24
C ARG A 114 -15.72 -0.14 1.35
N ARG A 115 -15.52 1.15 1.17
CA ARG A 115 -16.10 2.17 2.04
C ARG A 115 -17.59 2.34 1.77
N ASN A 116 -18.32 2.78 2.79
CA ASN A 116 -19.69 3.25 2.68
C ASN A 116 -19.72 4.75 2.40
N GLY A 117 -20.18 5.14 1.20
CA GLY A 117 -20.35 6.54 0.85
C GLY A 117 -19.73 6.86 -0.49
N ALA A 118 -19.95 8.09 -0.95
CA ALA A 118 -19.18 8.67 -2.05
C ALA A 118 -17.93 9.32 -1.46
N CYS A 119 -16.83 9.30 -2.20
CA CYS A 119 -15.63 10.06 -1.86
C CYS A 119 -15.81 11.51 -2.29
N VAL A 120 -15.72 12.44 -1.35
CA VAL A 120 -15.84 13.87 -1.60
C VAL A 120 -14.58 14.54 -1.07
N THR A 121 -13.50 14.44 -1.85
CA THR A 121 -12.24 15.16 -1.61
C THR A 121 -12.42 16.66 -1.84
N ASP A 122 -13.14 17.34 -0.95
CA ASP A 122 -13.39 18.78 -0.99
C ASP A 122 -12.68 19.56 0.11
N SER A 123 -11.94 18.85 0.95
CA SER A 123 -11.18 19.36 2.10
C SER A 123 -12.07 20.09 3.12
N LEU A 124 -13.32 19.63 3.25
CA LEU A 124 -14.33 20.16 4.18
C LEU A 124 -15.09 19.09 4.99
N THR A 125 -14.98 17.80 4.66
CA THR A 125 -15.73 16.72 5.32
C THR A 125 -14.85 15.53 5.72
N GLU A 126 -14.29 15.55 6.93
CA GLU A 126 -13.57 14.38 7.49
C GLU A 126 -14.49 13.17 7.77
N LEU A 127 -15.69 13.38 8.33
CA LEU A 127 -16.52 12.25 8.79
C LEU A 127 -17.06 11.41 7.64
N GLY A 128 -16.72 10.13 7.69
CA GLY A 128 -17.06 9.11 6.72
C GLY A 128 -16.00 8.95 5.63
N GLU A 129 -14.93 9.75 5.61
CA GLU A 129 -13.88 9.74 4.57
C GLU A 129 -12.57 9.19 5.13
N PHE A 130 -12.45 7.86 5.06
CA PHE A 130 -11.27 7.13 5.51
C PHE A 130 -10.70 6.17 4.44
N ARG A 131 -9.40 5.89 4.54
CA ARG A 131 -8.71 4.80 3.82
C ARG A 131 -9.30 3.43 4.19
N LEU A 132 -8.92 2.34 3.54
CA LEU A 132 -9.49 1.02 3.90
C LEU A 132 -8.60 0.19 4.81
N PHE A 133 -7.29 0.40 4.74
CA PHE A 133 -6.31 -0.30 5.56
C PHE A 133 -5.13 0.61 5.88
N HIS A 134 -4.60 0.51 7.09
CA HIS A 134 -3.30 1.08 7.46
C HIS A 134 -2.41 -0.03 8.02
N VAL A 135 -1.31 -0.30 7.32
CA VAL A 135 -0.29 -1.24 7.79
C VAL A 135 0.72 -0.46 8.62
N LEU A 136 0.49 -0.45 9.93
CA LEU A 136 1.30 0.25 10.92
C LEU A 136 2.76 -0.20 10.90
N ALA A 137 3.66 0.65 11.41
CA ALA A 137 5.06 0.29 11.59
C ALA A 137 5.20 -0.97 12.47
N GLY A 138 5.83 -2.01 11.90
CA GLY A 138 5.97 -3.33 12.56
C GLY A 138 4.84 -4.33 12.26
N GLY A 139 3.71 -3.86 11.72
CA GLY A 139 2.65 -4.71 11.18
C GLY A 139 3.04 -5.37 9.85
N SER A 140 2.42 -6.52 9.56
CA SER A 140 2.60 -7.20 8.29
C SER A 140 1.28 -7.75 7.77
N LEU A 141 0.89 -7.33 6.58
CA LEU A 141 -0.33 -7.77 5.91
C LEU A 141 -0.01 -8.59 4.67
N TYR A 142 -0.51 -9.81 4.61
CA TYR A 142 -0.62 -10.60 3.38
C TYR A 142 -2.09 -10.63 2.94
N VAL A 143 -2.39 -10.23 1.71
CA VAL A 143 -3.74 -10.29 1.14
C VAL A 143 -3.74 -11.12 -0.14
N SER A 144 -4.72 -12.00 -0.27
CA SER A 144 -4.97 -12.76 -1.51
C SER A 144 -6.42 -12.68 -1.95
N ASP A 145 -6.66 -12.72 -3.26
CA ASP A 145 -7.99 -12.87 -3.86
C ASP A 145 -9.04 -11.85 -3.36
N LEU A 146 -8.69 -10.57 -3.32
CA LEU A 146 -9.54 -9.51 -2.76
C LEU A 146 -9.65 -8.31 -3.71
N THR A 147 -10.82 -7.67 -3.75
CA THR A 147 -10.97 -6.33 -4.32
C THR A 147 -11.07 -5.31 -3.20
N ILE A 148 -10.27 -4.24 -3.28
CA ILE A 148 -10.24 -3.11 -2.33
C ILE A 148 -10.61 -1.86 -3.13
N THR A 149 -11.72 -1.21 -2.78
CA THR A 149 -12.30 -0.15 -3.62
C THR A 149 -13.06 0.92 -2.86
N GLY A 150 -13.00 2.16 -3.35
CA GLY A 150 -13.75 3.29 -2.81
C GLY A 150 -13.22 3.83 -1.49
N GLY A 151 -12.00 3.47 -1.10
CA GLY A 151 -11.29 4.14 -0.03
C GLY A 151 -11.05 5.62 -0.38
N CYS A 152 -11.05 6.48 0.64
CA CYS A 152 -11.07 7.92 0.48
C CYS A 152 -10.40 8.56 1.69
N ASP A 153 -9.27 9.24 1.55
CA ASP A 153 -8.67 10.02 2.64
C ASP A 153 -8.70 11.50 2.23
N ASP A 154 -9.53 12.30 2.90
CA ASP A 154 -9.67 13.75 2.65
C ASP A 154 -9.09 14.53 3.83
N VAL A 155 -8.18 15.43 3.50
CA VAL A 155 -7.36 16.15 4.45
C VAL A 155 -7.96 17.52 4.70
N ASP A 156 -8.58 17.71 5.86
CA ASP A 156 -9.18 19.00 6.22
C ASP A 156 -8.26 19.86 7.11
N SER A 157 -7.11 19.31 7.54
CA SER A 157 -6.14 19.98 8.38
C SER A 157 -4.81 20.22 7.66
N PRO A 158 -4.25 21.44 7.66
CA PRO A 158 -2.95 21.72 7.05
C PRO A 158 -1.76 21.06 7.77
N SER A 159 -1.99 20.33 8.87
CA SER A 159 -1.00 19.51 9.55
C SER A 159 -1.16 18.02 9.27
N ASP A 160 -2.22 17.63 8.58
CA ASP A 160 -2.52 16.28 8.17
C ASP A 160 -2.19 16.14 6.67
N TRP A 161 -1.82 14.95 6.24
CA TRP A 161 -1.36 14.67 4.88
C TRP A 161 -2.12 13.42 4.43
N GLY A 162 -2.74 13.47 3.26
CA GLY A 162 -3.61 12.41 2.79
C GLY A 162 -2.76 11.28 2.26
N MET A 163 -2.86 10.09 2.85
CA MET A 163 -1.94 9.00 2.58
C MET A 163 -2.69 7.71 2.26
N GLY A 164 -2.56 7.21 1.04
CA GLY A 164 -3.05 5.86 0.74
C GLY A 164 -4.57 5.78 0.75
N GLY A 165 -5.24 6.33 -0.26
CA GLY A 165 -6.71 6.31 -0.33
C GLY A 165 -7.29 4.90 -0.19
N GLY A 166 -6.59 3.88 -0.71
CA GLY A 166 -6.90 2.47 -0.44
C GLY A 166 -6.15 1.93 0.79
N ILE A 167 -4.82 1.98 0.74
CA ILE A 167 -3.94 1.39 1.76
C ILE A 167 -2.77 2.34 2.07
N TYR A 168 -2.55 2.62 3.36
CA TYR A 168 -1.34 3.30 3.83
C TYR A 168 -0.35 2.29 4.44
N VAL A 169 0.94 2.35 4.08
CA VAL A 169 1.93 1.35 4.49
C VAL A 169 3.17 1.97 5.12
N GLN A 170 3.33 1.74 6.43
CA GLN A 170 4.56 1.97 7.19
C GLN A 170 5.25 0.65 7.60
N GLY A 171 4.51 -0.47 7.55
CA GLY A 171 4.99 -1.82 7.81
C GLY A 171 5.30 -2.61 6.53
N SER A 172 4.86 -3.86 6.47
CA SER A 172 5.07 -4.75 5.31
C SER A 172 3.76 -5.22 4.68
N LEU A 173 3.59 -4.99 3.38
CA LEU A 173 2.41 -5.41 2.62
C LEU A 173 2.80 -6.38 1.50
N TYR A 174 2.08 -7.49 1.39
CA TYR A 174 2.14 -8.39 0.26
C TYR A 174 0.74 -8.61 -0.33
N LEU A 175 0.56 -8.25 -1.59
CA LEU A 175 -0.68 -8.41 -2.33
C LEU A 175 -0.54 -9.46 -3.42
N GLN A 176 -1.43 -10.45 -3.46
CA GLN A 176 -1.46 -11.47 -4.50
C GLN A 176 -2.87 -11.64 -5.09
N ASN A 177 -3.00 -11.50 -6.40
CA ASN A 177 -4.30 -11.59 -7.07
C ASN A 177 -5.34 -10.63 -6.46
N VAL A 178 -4.91 -9.40 -6.20
CA VAL A 178 -5.73 -8.33 -5.63
C VAL A 178 -6.09 -7.31 -6.70
N ILE A 179 -7.25 -6.69 -6.55
CA ILE A 179 -7.68 -5.54 -7.37
C ILE A 179 -7.81 -4.33 -6.45
N LEU A 180 -7.05 -3.27 -6.74
CA LEU A 180 -7.21 -1.95 -6.14
C LEU A 180 -7.86 -1.03 -7.17
N ASP A 181 -9.14 -0.70 -6.95
CA ASP A 181 -9.98 0.00 -7.93
C ASP A 181 -10.65 1.22 -7.32
N ASN A 182 -10.59 2.37 -7.99
CA ASN A 182 -11.38 3.55 -7.62
C ASN A 182 -11.19 3.97 -6.15
N ASN A 183 -9.95 3.98 -5.68
CA ASN A 183 -9.56 4.58 -4.43
C ASN A 183 -8.99 5.98 -4.69
N SER A 184 -9.23 6.90 -3.76
CA SER A 184 -8.93 8.32 -3.97
C SER A 184 -8.34 8.94 -2.71
N VAL A 185 -7.43 9.89 -2.89
CA VAL A 185 -6.86 10.71 -1.81
C VAL A 185 -6.54 12.09 -2.37
N THR A 186 -6.43 13.10 -1.53
CA THR A 186 -6.04 14.44 -2.00
C THR A 186 -4.56 14.55 -2.30
N ASP A 187 -3.69 13.80 -1.60
CA ASP A 187 -2.24 13.98 -1.72
C ASP A 187 -1.52 12.74 -2.30
N PHE A 188 -1.16 11.74 -1.48
CA PHE A 188 -0.21 10.69 -1.87
C PHE A 188 -0.85 9.31 -1.95
N GLY A 189 -0.67 8.63 -3.09
CA GLY A 189 -0.99 7.21 -3.20
C GLY A 189 -2.49 6.94 -3.23
N GLY A 190 -3.14 7.16 -4.37
CA GLY A 190 -4.60 6.96 -4.50
C GLY A 190 -5.02 5.54 -4.15
N ALA A 191 -4.26 4.54 -4.61
CA ALA A 191 -4.44 3.15 -4.20
C ALA A 191 -3.57 2.75 -3.01
N ILE A 192 -2.26 3.04 -3.07
CA ILE A 192 -1.31 2.71 -2.00
C ILE A 192 -0.35 3.87 -1.79
N GLU A 193 -0.15 4.27 -0.54
CA GLU A 193 1.02 5.05 -0.12
C GLU A 193 2.04 4.13 0.57
N VAL A 194 3.29 4.20 0.15
CA VAL A 194 4.41 3.49 0.77
C VAL A 194 5.35 4.48 1.43
N ASP A 195 5.17 4.68 2.73
CA ASP A 195 5.93 5.64 3.51
C ASP A 195 7.32 5.10 3.89
N THR A 196 8.07 5.96 4.55
CA THR A 196 9.40 5.73 5.08
C THR A 196 9.42 4.48 5.95
N GLY A 197 10.21 3.48 5.53
CA GLY A 197 10.31 2.18 6.21
C GLY A 197 9.27 1.14 5.77
N GLY A 198 8.28 1.56 4.97
CA GLY A 198 7.30 0.71 4.32
C GLY A 198 7.94 -0.21 3.26
N SER A 199 7.39 -1.42 3.15
CA SER A 199 7.79 -2.39 2.13
C SER A 199 6.59 -3.07 1.50
N VAL A 200 6.47 -2.95 0.19
CA VAL A 200 5.33 -3.49 -0.57
C VAL A 200 5.80 -4.45 -1.65
N THR A 201 5.14 -5.60 -1.74
CA THR A 201 5.22 -6.51 -2.88
C THR A 201 3.84 -6.69 -3.49
N ILE A 202 3.71 -6.49 -4.79
CA ILE A 202 2.48 -6.65 -5.56
C ILE A 202 2.68 -7.72 -6.62
N GLU A 203 1.94 -8.82 -6.52
CA GLU A 203 2.03 -9.94 -7.45
C GLU A 203 0.67 -10.26 -8.11
N ASN A 204 0.68 -10.48 -9.43
CA ASN A 204 -0.49 -10.92 -10.19
C ASN A 204 -1.75 -10.06 -9.94
N SER A 205 -1.57 -8.76 -9.71
CA SER A 205 -2.61 -7.86 -9.22
C SER A 205 -2.91 -6.74 -10.23
N THR A 206 -4.02 -6.04 -10.02
CA THR A 206 -4.45 -4.92 -10.87
C THR A 206 -4.70 -3.66 -10.02
N ILE A 207 -4.04 -2.56 -10.36
CA ILE A 207 -4.21 -1.24 -9.76
C ILE A 207 -4.81 -0.32 -10.83
N LYS A 208 -6.05 0.12 -10.66
CA LYS A 208 -6.74 0.87 -11.72
C LYS A 208 -7.72 1.92 -11.23
N ASN A 209 -7.95 2.93 -12.05
CA ASN A 209 -8.92 4.00 -11.80
C ASN A 209 -8.74 4.72 -10.45
N ASN A 210 -7.54 4.69 -9.88
CA ASN A 210 -7.26 5.39 -8.63
C ASN A 210 -6.88 6.85 -8.90
N TYR A 211 -7.07 7.71 -7.91
CA TYR A 211 -6.94 9.16 -8.04
C TYR A 211 -6.14 9.75 -6.87
N ALA A 212 -5.17 10.62 -7.16
CA ALA A 212 -4.39 11.34 -6.14
C ALA A 212 -3.78 12.62 -6.73
N ASP A 213 -3.06 13.41 -5.92
CA ASP A 213 -2.16 14.42 -6.48
C ASP A 213 -0.83 13.78 -6.92
N TYR A 214 -0.27 12.88 -6.12
CA TYR A 214 0.99 12.18 -6.39
C TYR A 214 0.80 10.68 -6.36
N GLY A 215 1.34 9.98 -7.37
CA GLY A 215 1.36 8.51 -7.41
C GLY A 215 -0.03 7.89 -7.34
N ALA A 216 -0.95 8.30 -8.23
CA ALA A 216 -2.37 7.92 -8.10
C ALA A 216 -2.62 6.41 -8.02
N GLY A 217 -1.81 5.59 -8.72
CA GLY A 217 -1.77 4.16 -8.45
C GLY A 217 -1.01 3.86 -7.15
N VAL A 218 0.29 4.10 -7.15
CA VAL A 218 1.14 3.94 -5.96
C VAL A 218 2.09 5.12 -5.84
N ASP A 219 2.22 5.66 -4.64
CA ASP A 219 3.28 6.59 -4.27
C ASP A 219 4.26 5.89 -3.30
N VAL A 220 5.54 6.23 -3.40
CA VAL A 220 6.63 5.62 -2.64
C VAL A 220 7.52 6.73 -2.09
N THR A 221 7.32 7.06 -0.82
CA THR A 221 8.11 8.04 -0.06
C THR A 221 9.18 7.32 0.73
N GLU A 222 10.41 7.28 0.22
CA GLU A 222 11.57 6.63 0.88
C GLU A 222 11.38 5.13 1.23
N GLY A 223 10.36 4.49 0.65
CA GLY A 223 10.02 3.09 0.86
C GLY A 223 10.63 2.10 -0.14
N THR A 224 10.16 0.86 -0.10
CA THR A 224 10.53 -0.19 -1.07
C THR A 224 9.31 -0.80 -1.73
N LEU A 225 9.38 -0.97 -3.06
CA LEU A 225 8.29 -1.52 -3.85
C LEU A 225 8.80 -2.53 -4.88
N GLU A 226 8.26 -3.74 -4.84
CA GLU A 226 8.43 -4.75 -5.89
C GLU A 226 7.09 -5.08 -6.56
N ILE A 227 7.02 -4.92 -7.88
CA ILE A 227 5.83 -5.22 -8.67
C ILE A 227 6.15 -6.35 -9.65
N ILE A 228 5.34 -7.40 -9.66
CA ILE A 228 5.55 -8.61 -10.45
C ILE A 228 4.24 -9.02 -11.14
N ASN A 229 4.29 -9.28 -12.44
CA ASN A 229 3.18 -9.85 -13.23
C ASN A 229 1.86 -9.07 -13.07
N SER A 230 1.92 -7.75 -12.89
CA SER A 230 0.76 -6.95 -12.51
C SER A 230 0.37 -5.95 -13.61
N THR A 231 -0.74 -5.25 -13.40
CA THR A 231 -1.22 -4.20 -14.32
C THR A 231 -1.57 -2.93 -13.55
N PHE A 232 -1.09 -1.79 -14.05
CA PHE A 232 -1.45 -0.45 -13.59
C PHE A 232 -2.15 0.25 -14.73
N ASP A 233 -3.47 0.49 -14.61
CA ASP A 233 -4.27 1.02 -15.71
C ASP A 233 -5.18 2.17 -15.34
N SER A 234 -5.18 3.22 -16.15
CA SER A 234 -6.16 4.32 -16.04
C SER A 234 -6.18 5.01 -14.67
N ASN A 235 -5.05 5.05 -13.96
CA ASN A 235 -4.88 5.84 -12.74
C ASN A 235 -4.61 7.32 -13.12
N HIS A 236 -5.05 8.25 -12.27
CA HIS A 236 -5.02 9.69 -12.59
C HIS A 236 -4.43 10.53 -11.45
N ALA A 237 -3.28 11.14 -11.71
CA ALA A 237 -2.64 12.10 -10.82
C ALA A 237 -2.93 13.55 -11.26
N THR A 238 -3.33 14.43 -10.34
CA THR A 238 -3.38 15.89 -10.60
C THR A 238 -2.02 16.57 -10.54
N GLY A 239 -1.04 15.92 -9.92
CA GLY A 239 0.36 16.25 -9.94
C GLY A 239 1.12 15.24 -10.79
N ASP A 240 2.08 14.56 -10.18
CA ASP A 240 3.06 13.71 -10.86
C ASP A 240 2.79 12.22 -10.64
N GLY A 241 3.26 11.37 -11.57
CA GLY A 241 3.22 9.92 -11.40
C GLY A 241 1.81 9.33 -11.53
N GLY A 242 1.22 9.41 -12.73
CA GLY A 242 -0.16 8.96 -12.95
C GLY A 242 -0.38 7.49 -12.57
N GLY A 243 0.56 6.61 -12.90
CA GLY A 243 0.54 5.21 -12.46
C GLY A 243 1.34 4.98 -11.18
N LEU A 244 2.53 5.57 -11.11
CA LEU A 244 3.45 5.42 -9.98
C LEU A 244 4.29 6.67 -9.81
N LEU A 245 4.47 7.12 -8.57
CA LEU A 245 5.52 8.06 -8.20
C LEU A 245 6.50 7.37 -7.25
N ASN A 246 7.78 7.67 -7.43
CA ASN A 246 8.84 7.19 -6.55
C ASN A 246 9.65 8.38 -6.05
N ASP A 247 9.36 8.85 -4.84
CA ASP A 247 10.06 9.94 -4.15
C ASP A 247 11.13 9.40 -3.20
N GLY A 248 12.34 9.23 -3.71
CA GLY A 248 13.48 8.78 -2.89
C GLY A 248 13.47 7.29 -2.49
N GLY A 249 12.54 6.49 -3.01
CA GLY A 249 12.44 5.06 -2.74
C GLY A 249 13.25 4.14 -3.68
N THR A 250 13.12 2.83 -3.46
CA THR A 250 13.68 1.78 -4.34
C THR A 250 12.58 0.95 -4.96
N VAL A 251 12.46 1.01 -6.28
CA VAL A 251 11.38 0.36 -7.02
C VAL A 251 11.91 -0.64 -8.05
N THR A 252 11.33 -1.85 -8.06
CA THR A 252 11.59 -2.87 -9.08
C THR A 252 10.30 -3.36 -9.70
N ILE A 253 10.22 -3.30 -11.03
CA ILE A 253 9.01 -3.66 -11.80
C ILE A 253 9.35 -4.75 -12.82
N LYS A 254 8.70 -5.91 -12.68
CA LYS A 254 8.95 -7.11 -13.49
C LYS A 254 7.67 -7.59 -14.16
N ASN A 255 7.75 -7.93 -15.45
CA ASN A 255 6.66 -8.58 -16.19
C ASN A 255 5.32 -7.84 -16.10
N THR A 256 5.35 -6.51 -16.00
CA THR A 256 4.19 -5.70 -15.63
C THR A 256 3.83 -4.75 -16.76
N THR A 257 2.54 -4.42 -16.87
CA THR A 257 2.05 -3.41 -17.82
C THR A 257 1.58 -2.18 -17.07
N ILE A 258 2.11 -1.01 -17.45
CA ILE A 258 1.70 0.30 -16.94
C ILE A 258 1.11 1.06 -18.12
N SER A 259 -0.22 1.20 -18.13
CA SER A 259 -0.96 1.69 -19.29
C SER A 259 -2.02 2.74 -19.01
N ASN A 260 -2.21 3.64 -19.96
CA ASN A 260 -3.32 4.61 -19.95
C ASN A 260 -3.41 5.48 -18.68
N ASN A 261 -2.34 5.57 -17.91
CA ASN A 261 -2.30 6.41 -16.72
C ASN A 261 -2.06 7.86 -17.14
N VAL A 262 -2.55 8.79 -16.33
CA VAL A 262 -2.55 10.21 -16.66
C VAL A 262 -1.99 11.02 -15.49
N ALA A 263 -1.09 11.95 -15.79
CA ALA A 263 -0.60 12.95 -14.85
C ALA A 263 -0.85 14.36 -15.42
N SER A 264 -1.35 15.28 -14.60
CA SER A 264 -1.42 16.70 -14.99
C SER A 264 -0.08 17.42 -14.81
N GLY A 265 0.88 16.78 -14.14
CA GLY A 265 2.30 17.14 -14.08
C GLY A 265 3.15 16.29 -15.03
N ARG A 266 4.13 15.58 -14.46
CA ARG A 266 5.14 14.73 -15.08
C ARG A 266 4.83 13.25 -14.88
N GLY A 267 5.49 12.40 -15.67
CA GLY A 267 5.48 10.97 -15.40
C GLY A 267 4.09 10.34 -15.53
N GLY A 268 3.47 10.46 -16.70
CA GLY A 268 2.10 9.97 -16.92
C GLY A 268 1.94 8.51 -16.53
N GLY A 269 2.93 7.69 -16.84
CA GLY A 269 3.06 6.32 -16.33
C GLY A 269 3.80 6.29 -15.01
N ILE A 270 5.06 6.75 -15.01
CA ILE A 270 5.94 6.72 -13.84
C ILE A 270 6.69 8.04 -13.69
N ASP A 271 6.74 8.58 -12.49
CA ASP A 271 7.63 9.68 -12.11
C ASP A 271 8.68 9.19 -11.12
N ILE A 272 9.92 9.65 -11.29
CA ILE A 272 11.05 9.36 -10.41
C ILE A 272 11.61 10.70 -9.96
N ASP A 273 11.31 11.09 -8.72
CA ASP A 273 11.74 12.36 -8.10
C ASP A 273 12.45 12.07 -6.78
N ASN A 274 13.30 12.97 -6.30
CA ASN A 274 14.05 12.73 -5.06
C ASN A 274 14.13 14.01 -4.28
N THR A 275 13.08 14.28 -3.52
CA THR A 275 13.04 15.42 -2.61
C THR A 275 13.87 15.15 -1.35
N SER A 276 14.22 13.89 -1.07
CA SER A 276 14.85 13.43 0.18
C SER A 276 16.38 13.27 0.17
N LEU A 277 17.07 13.54 -0.96
CA LEU A 277 18.52 13.35 -1.14
C LEU A 277 19.01 11.89 -0.96
N LEU A 278 18.10 10.91 -0.92
CA LEU A 278 18.43 9.49 -0.83
C LEU A 278 18.80 8.92 -2.20
N SER A 279 19.23 7.65 -2.25
CA SER A 279 19.50 7.00 -3.54
C SER A 279 18.18 6.52 -4.15
N ASN A 280 17.58 7.34 -5.01
CA ASN A 280 16.39 6.97 -5.75
C ASN A 280 16.73 6.05 -6.95
N SER A 281 16.03 4.93 -7.08
CA SER A 281 16.21 4.02 -8.21
C SER A 281 14.95 3.31 -8.67
N LEU A 282 14.82 3.18 -10.00
CA LEU A 282 13.84 2.34 -10.66
C LEU A 282 14.51 1.34 -11.60
N ILE A 283 14.14 0.06 -11.46
CA ILE A 283 14.53 -1.01 -12.39
C ILE A 283 13.30 -1.59 -13.06
N LEU A 284 13.23 -1.48 -14.39
CA LEU A 284 12.16 -2.00 -15.23
C LEU A 284 12.66 -3.21 -16.03
N ILE A 285 12.04 -4.38 -15.83
CA ILE A 285 12.46 -5.65 -16.43
C ILE A 285 11.30 -6.36 -17.11
N ASN A 286 11.44 -6.68 -18.40
CA ASN A 286 10.44 -7.40 -19.18
C ASN A 286 9.02 -6.81 -19.06
N SER A 287 8.94 -5.48 -19.01
CA SER A 287 7.71 -4.75 -18.71
C SER A 287 7.35 -3.81 -19.85
N THR A 288 6.11 -3.34 -19.83
CA THR A 288 5.56 -2.47 -20.87
C THR A 288 5.00 -1.20 -20.27
N VAL A 289 5.45 -0.04 -20.75
CA VAL A 289 4.92 1.29 -20.39
C VAL A 289 4.29 1.91 -21.64
N VAL A 290 2.95 2.01 -21.67
CA VAL A 290 2.21 2.32 -22.90
C VAL A 290 1.01 3.23 -22.74
N GLY A 291 0.84 4.17 -23.67
CA GLY A 291 -0.41 4.93 -23.75
C GLY A 291 -0.61 5.90 -22.58
N ASN A 292 0.42 6.12 -21.78
CA ASN A 292 0.36 7.01 -20.63
C ASN A 292 0.53 8.47 -21.07
N ILE A 293 -0.12 9.38 -20.36
CA ILE A 293 -0.21 10.80 -20.72
C ILE A 293 0.27 11.67 -19.57
N ALA A 294 1.20 12.59 -19.82
CA ALA A 294 1.54 13.68 -18.92
C ALA A 294 1.15 15.02 -19.56
N SER A 295 0.91 16.07 -18.79
CA SER A 295 0.72 17.42 -19.38
C SER A 295 2.03 18.21 -19.49
N SER A 296 3.05 17.84 -18.69
CA SER A 296 4.35 18.49 -18.69
C SER A 296 5.38 17.72 -19.54
N LYS A 297 5.86 16.58 -19.04
CA LYS A 297 6.97 15.80 -19.61
C LYS A 297 6.89 14.34 -19.21
N GLY A 298 7.56 13.47 -19.97
CA GLY A 298 7.77 12.09 -19.54
C GLY A 298 6.46 11.32 -19.43
N GLY A 299 5.60 11.44 -20.45
CA GLY A 299 4.30 10.77 -20.53
C GLY A 299 4.39 9.29 -20.19
N GLY A 300 5.45 8.60 -20.62
CA GLY A 300 5.73 7.24 -20.17
C GLY A 300 6.45 7.23 -18.82
N ILE A 301 7.68 7.74 -18.81
CA ILE A 301 8.52 7.84 -17.61
C ILE A 301 9.17 9.23 -17.57
N ASP A 302 9.11 9.91 -16.44
CA ASP A 302 9.97 11.06 -16.12
C ASP A 302 11.05 10.60 -15.13
N LEU A 303 12.31 10.93 -15.43
CA LEU A 303 13.43 10.76 -14.51
C LEU A 303 13.92 12.16 -14.14
N PHE A 304 13.45 12.66 -13.01
CA PHE A 304 13.83 13.97 -12.50
C PHE A 304 15.10 13.92 -11.67
N ASP A 305 15.24 12.93 -10.78
CA ASP A 305 16.43 12.67 -9.98
C ASP A 305 16.54 11.16 -9.69
N GLY A 306 17.74 10.59 -9.81
CA GLY A 306 18.04 9.22 -9.44
C GLY A 306 18.55 8.39 -10.59
N SER A 307 18.13 7.12 -10.64
CA SER A 307 18.59 6.20 -11.68
C SER A 307 17.48 5.36 -12.26
N LEU A 308 17.56 5.15 -13.57
CA LEU A 308 16.62 4.32 -14.32
C LEU A 308 17.37 3.23 -15.09
N GLU A 309 17.08 1.98 -14.80
CA GLU A 309 17.53 0.84 -15.61
C GLU A 309 16.35 0.18 -16.34
N VAL A 310 16.42 0.07 -17.66
CA VAL A 310 15.37 -0.51 -18.51
C VAL A 310 15.92 -1.71 -19.29
N VAL A 311 15.47 -2.91 -18.91
CA VAL A 311 15.97 -4.19 -19.43
C VAL A 311 14.83 -5.00 -20.07
N PHE A 312 15.01 -5.48 -21.29
CA PHE A 312 14.02 -6.29 -22.02
C PHE A 312 12.60 -5.69 -22.07
N SER A 313 12.49 -4.37 -21.99
CA SER A 313 11.21 -3.69 -21.78
C SER A 313 10.82 -2.83 -22.98
N THR A 314 9.53 -2.47 -23.06
CA THR A 314 9.00 -1.66 -24.16
C THR A 314 8.33 -0.41 -23.61
N ILE A 315 8.72 0.77 -24.09
CA ILE A 315 8.13 2.07 -23.78
C ILE A 315 7.61 2.69 -25.08
N TYR A 316 6.29 2.68 -25.26
CA TYR A 316 5.68 3.08 -26.54
C TYR A 316 4.35 3.80 -26.43
N ARG A 317 4.06 4.70 -27.39
CA ARG A 317 2.79 5.45 -27.45
C ARG A 317 2.44 6.26 -26.20
N ASN A 318 3.43 6.73 -25.46
CA ASN A 318 3.20 7.68 -24.38
C ASN A 318 3.32 9.11 -24.89
N ASP A 319 2.71 10.08 -24.21
CA ASP A 319 2.66 11.49 -24.66
C ASP A 319 2.68 12.47 -23.46
N PRO A 320 3.46 13.55 -23.48
CA PRO A 320 4.60 13.80 -24.38
C PRO A 320 5.78 12.89 -24.03
N GLU A 321 6.65 12.56 -24.97
CA GLU A 321 7.79 11.64 -24.79
C GLU A 321 7.46 10.21 -24.32
N GLY A 322 8.40 9.30 -24.55
CA GLY A 322 8.39 7.99 -23.89
C GLY A 322 9.10 8.03 -22.56
N VAL A 323 10.26 8.68 -22.55
CA VAL A 323 11.09 8.89 -21.38
C VAL A 323 11.62 10.31 -21.45
N TYR A 324 11.46 11.09 -20.40
CA TYR A 324 12.18 12.34 -20.17
C TYR A 324 13.25 12.12 -19.10
N ILE A 325 14.43 12.74 -19.27
CA ILE A 325 15.55 12.63 -18.33
C ILE A 325 16.06 14.04 -18.05
N SER A 326 16.07 14.42 -16.76
CA SER A 326 16.64 15.68 -16.29
C SER A 326 18.16 15.76 -16.48
N THR A 327 18.67 16.99 -16.58
CA THR A 327 20.09 17.24 -16.82
C THR A 327 20.95 16.73 -15.67
N GLY A 328 21.84 15.78 -15.95
CA GLY A 328 22.73 15.19 -14.95
C GLY A 328 22.37 13.75 -14.60
N GLU A 329 21.12 13.36 -14.86
CA GLU A 329 20.61 12.03 -14.55
C GLU A 329 21.02 11.00 -15.61
N THR A 330 21.03 9.73 -15.21
CA THR A 330 21.50 8.64 -16.07
C THR A 330 20.45 7.53 -16.19
N MET A 331 20.14 7.20 -17.44
CA MET A 331 19.37 6.02 -17.80
C MET A 331 20.26 4.96 -18.46
N THR A 332 20.08 3.71 -18.06
CA THR A 332 20.68 2.56 -18.74
C THR A 332 19.61 1.76 -19.48
N ILE A 333 19.81 1.54 -20.78
CA ILE A 333 18.88 0.76 -21.62
C ILE A 333 19.59 -0.49 -22.16
N LYS A 334 18.99 -1.68 -21.94
CA LYS A 334 19.54 -2.96 -22.38
C LYS A 334 18.46 -3.82 -23.04
N ASN A 335 18.63 -4.13 -24.32
CA ASN A 335 17.70 -4.98 -25.08
C ASN A 335 16.23 -4.53 -25.01
N SER A 336 16.02 -3.22 -24.98
CA SER A 336 14.70 -2.60 -24.77
C SER A 336 14.33 -1.70 -25.94
N ILE A 337 13.03 -1.42 -26.07
CA ILE A 337 12.46 -0.63 -27.16
C ILE A 337 11.87 0.65 -26.58
N VAL A 338 12.28 1.81 -27.11
CA VAL A 338 11.62 3.10 -26.87
C VAL A 338 11.21 3.67 -28.22
N ALA A 339 9.92 3.67 -28.54
CA ALA A 339 9.46 3.99 -29.89
C ALA A 339 8.02 4.53 -29.93
N TYR A 340 7.68 5.28 -30.99
CA TYR A 340 6.31 5.76 -31.25
C TYR A 340 5.68 6.56 -30.10
N ASN A 341 6.49 7.28 -29.32
CA ASN A 341 6.00 8.20 -28.30
C ASN A 341 5.81 9.60 -28.90
N GLY A 342 4.94 10.40 -28.27
CA GLY A 342 4.66 11.78 -28.61
C GLY A 342 5.88 12.67 -28.56
N THR A 343 5.86 13.76 -29.32
CA THR A 343 7.04 14.62 -29.51
C THR A 343 7.08 15.78 -28.51
N ALA A 344 8.06 15.77 -27.60
CA ALA A 344 8.92 16.94 -27.39
C ALA A 344 10.39 16.48 -27.31
N TRP A 345 10.99 16.30 -28.49
CA TRP A 345 12.44 16.45 -28.63
C TRP A 345 12.77 17.93 -28.51
N THR A 346 12.97 18.46 -27.31
CA THR A 346 13.76 19.68 -27.13
C THR A 346 15.14 19.31 -26.64
N TYR A 347 16.09 19.19 -27.57
CA TYR A 347 17.50 19.35 -27.27
C TYR A 347 17.70 20.74 -26.62
N GLN A 348 18.24 20.79 -25.40
CA GLN A 348 19.10 21.88 -24.96
C GLN A 348 20.41 21.30 -24.43
#